data_AF-A0A920RHR5-F1
#
_entry.id   AF-A0A920RHR5-F1
#
_cell.length_a   1.000
_cell.length_b   1.000
_cell.length_c   1.000
_cell.angle_alpha   90.00
_cell.angle_beta   90.00
_cell.angle_gamma   90.00
#
_symmetry.space_group_name_H-M   'P 1'
#
loop_
_entity.id
_entity.type
_entity.pdbx_description
1 polymer ?
#
loop_
_entity_poly.entity_id
_entity_poly.type
_entity_poly.pdbx_seq_one_letter_code
_entity_poly.pdbx_strand_id
1 'polypeptide(L)'
;MGFSDTGSDPGCPPVAAGDTMEFPRGLCGFRPSHPGMPLPMPRPTTLLLLLLGCRGTCPRRPNAAPPKVDYRKQIKPLLARHCNGCHGAKKVMSGFRADAGRLATRGGDRGAGIVPGQPEKSLLFQVLTGTDDVERMPYEKPR
;
A
#
# COMPACT_ATOMS: atom_id res chain seq x y z
N MET A 1 -16.83 -39.74 -8.55
CA MET A 1 -16.84 -39.62 -10.02
C MET A 1 -17.54 -38.32 -10.40
N GLY A 2 -16.90 -37.50 -11.23
CA GLY A 2 -17.55 -36.56 -12.16
C GLY A 2 -18.04 -35.23 -11.61
N PHE A 3 -17.24 -34.18 -11.77
CA PHE A 3 -17.77 -32.87 -12.18
C PHE A 3 -16.96 -32.38 -13.37
N SER A 4 -17.65 -32.34 -14.50
CA SER A 4 -17.15 -32.02 -15.81
C SER A 4 -16.79 -30.53 -15.90
N ASP A 5 -15.56 -30.27 -16.33
CA ASP A 5 -15.17 -29.07 -17.06
C ASP A 5 -16.11 -28.84 -18.26
N THR A 6 -16.62 -27.61 -18.42
CA THR A 6 -16.92 -26.98 -19.73
C THR A 6 -17.42 -25.55 -19.51
N GLY A 7 -16.77 -24.60 -20.19
CA GLY A 7 -17.06 -23.16 -20.13
C GLY A 7 -15.77 -22.38 -19.91
N SER A 8 -14.81 -22.37 -20.84
CA SER A 8 -14.82 -21.51 -22.03
C SER A 8 -15.10 -20.05 -21.67
N ASP A 9 -14.09 -19.36 -21.10
CA ASP A 9 -14.03 -17.89 -21.05
C ASP A 9 -13.35 -17.38 -22.35
N PRO A 10 -14.09 -16.78 -23.30
CA PRO A 10 -13.50 -16.07 -24.43
C PRO A 10 -13.10 -14.67 -23.96
N GLY A 11 -11.93 -14.54 -23.31
CA GLY A 11 -11.51 -13.22 -22.84
C GLY A 11 -10.10 -13.05 -22.30
N CYS A 12 -9.34 -14.12 -22.10
CA CYS A 12 -7.94 -13.99 -21.67
C CYS A 12 -7.02 -13.97 -22.89
N PRO A 13 -6.37 -12.84 -23.24
CA PRO A 13 -5.27 -12.89 -24.18
C PRO A 13 -4.11 -13.71 -23.57
N PRO A 14 -3.36 -14.46 -24.40
CA PRO A 14 -2.23 -15.24 -23.94
C PRO A 14 -1.17 -14.33 -23.33
N VAL A 15 -0.67 -14.72 -22.16
CA VAL A 15 0.53 -14.14 -21.58
C VAL A 15 1.70 -14.47 -22.50
N ALA A 16 2.15 -13.47 -23.26
CA ALA A 16 3.38 -13.58 -24.03
C ALA A 16 4.55 -13.78 -23.07
N ALA A 17 5.19 -14.93 -23.20
CA ALA A 17 6.51 -15.18 -22.67
C ALA A 17 7.53 -14.43 -23.54
N GLY A 18 8.47 -13.74 -22.88
CA GLY A 18 9.59 -13.07 -23.52
C GLY A 18 9.34 -11.59 -23.75
N ASP A 19 9.96 -10.74 -22.92
CA ASP A 19 11.14 -10.08 -23.45
C ASP A 19 12.08 -9.66 -22.32
N THR A 20 13.34 -9.82 -22.64
CA THR A 20 14.49 -9.63 -21.79
C THR A 20 14.72 -8.15 -21.48
N MET A 21 15.36 -7.93 -20.33
CA MET A 21 16.29 -6.86 -20.02
C MET A 21 16.60 -5.88 -21.17
N GLU A 22 16.42 -4.59 -20.92
CA GLU A 22 17.41 -3.53 -21.22
C GLU A 22 16.91 -2.24 -20.55
N PHE A 23 17.45 -1.93 -19.36
CA PHE A 23 17.37 -0.59 -18.77
C PHE A 23 18.57 0.19 -19.32
N PRO A 24 18.39 1.19 -20.21
CA PRO A 24 19.51 1.99 -20.67
C PRO A 24 20.04 2.81 -19.49
N ARG A 25 21.19 2.39 -18.99
CA ARG A 25 22.10 3.20 -18.15
C ARG A 25 22.67 4.28 -19.04
N GLY A 26 22.03 5.45 -19.07
CA GLY A 26 22.60 6.59 -19.77
C GLY A 26 21.56 7.64 -20.07
N LEU A 27 21.58 8.71 -19.26
CA LEU A 27 21.50 10.11 -19.68
C LEU A 27 21.41 10.97 -18.41
N CYS A 28 22.49 10.91 -17.61
CA CYS A 28 22.88 12.05 -16.81
C CYS A 28 23.29 13.14 -17.80
N GLY A 29 22.45 14.16 -18.03
CA GLY A 29 22.88 15.31 -18.83
C GLY A 29 21.77 15.98 -19.61
N PHE A 30 20.82 16.61 -18.93
CA PHE A 30 20.08 17.72 -19.53
C PHE A 30 19.76 18.76 -18.45
N ARG A 31 20.78 19.52 -18.03
CA ARG A 31 20.59 20.79 -17.34
C ARG A 31 20.54 21.87 -18.43
N PRO A 32 19.38 22.48 -18.72
CA PRO A 32 19.34 23.66 -19.55
C PRO A 32 19.98 24.83 -18.79
N SER A 33 21.18 25.20 -19.23
CA SER A 33 21.89 26.42 -18.85
C SER A 33 21.04 27.64 -19.23
N HIS A 34 20.34 28.23 -18.27
CA HIS A 34 19.67 29.51 -18.49
C HIS A 34 20.75 30.62 -18.49
N PRO A 35 20.82 31.48 -19.52
CA PRO A 35 21.67 32.67 -19.48
C PRO A 35 21.17 33.62 -18.38
N GLY A 36 22.12 34.14 -17.60
CA GLY A 36 21.87 34.98 -16.43
C GLY A 36 21.00 36.20 -16.75
N MET A 37 19.79 36.19 -16.19
CA MET A 37 18.96 37.37 -16.05
C MET A 37 19.37 38.07 -14.74
N PRO A 38 19.80 39.35 -14.76
CA PRO A 38 20.10 40.07 -13.54
C PRO A 38 18.81 40.36 -12.77
N LEU A 39 18.74 39.88 -11.52
CA LEU A 39 17.64 40.19 -10.61
C LEU A 39 17.67 41.69 -10.25
N PRO A 40 16.53 42.40 -10.29
CA PRO A 40 16.46 43.80 -9.88
C PRO A 40 16.64 43.93 -8.35
N MET A 41 17.61 44.73 -7.91
CA MET A 41 17.82 45.00 -6.49
C MET A 41 16.74 45.98 -5.96
N PRO A 42 15.99 45.63 -4.89
CA PRO A 42 15.04 46.56 -4.31
C PRO A 42 15.77 47.65 -3.50
N ARG A 43 15.37 48.91 -3.74
CA ARG A 43 15.88 50.10 -3.03
C ARG A 43 15.50 50.06 -1.53
N PRO A 44 16.38 50.48 -0.61
CA PRO A 44 16.24 50.27 0.84
C PRO A 44 15.06 51.00 1.50
N THR A 45 14.42 51.95 0.81
CA THR A 45 13.29 52.74 1.33
C THR A 45 11.93 52.06 1.20
N THR A 46 11.85 50.89 0.56
CA THR A 46 10.59 50.14 0.36
C THR A 46 10.46 48.95 1.33
N LEU A 47 11.05 49.04 2.53
CA LEU A 47 10.98 47.98 3.55
C LEU A 47 10.01 48.32 4.71
N LEU A 48 9.29 49.45 4.67
CA LEU A 48 8.46 49.90 5.80
C LEU A 48 6.94 49.72 5.60
N LEU A 49 6.47 49.22 4.45
CA LEU A 49 5.03 49.12 4.15
C LEU A 49 4.60 47.73 3.63
N LEU A 50 5.27 46.67 4.09
CA LEU A 50 4.91 45.28 3.78
C LEU A 50 4.75 44.39 5.04
N LEU A 51 4.32 44.99 6.17
CA LEU A 51 4.09 44.27 7.43
C LEU A 51 2.60 44.21 7.84
N LEU A 52 1.67 44.68 7.00
CA LEU A 52 0.25 44.77 7.35
C LEU A 52 -0.72 44.02 6.40
N GLY A 53 -0.21 43.07 5.60
CA GLY A 53 -0.99 42.41 4.54
C GLY A 53 -1.37 40.94 4.75
N CYS A 54 -0.69 40.16 5.59
CA CYS A 54 -1.00 38.73 5.78
C CYS A 54 -2.04 38.51 6.88
N ARG A 55 -3.22 39.12 6.77
CA ARG A 55 -4.40 38.67 7.52
C ARG A 55 -4.93 37.35 6.93
N GLY A 56 -4.22 36.27 7.27
CA GLY A 56 -4.77 35.02 7.79
C GLY A 56 -6.04 34.43 7.16
N THR A 57 -6.09 34.20 5.85
CA THR A 57 -7.00 33.18 5.29
C THR A 57 -6.19 32.21 4.45
N CYS A 58 -5.41 31.37 5.15
CA CYS A 58 -4.90 30.16 4.52
C CYS A 58 -6.12 29.27 4.25
N PRO A 59 -6.46 28.93 2.99
CA PRO A 59 -7.56 28.02 2.72
C PRO A 59 -7.28 26.71 3.43
N ARG A 60 -8.07 26.42 4.48
CA ARG A 60 -8.01 25.14 5.17
C ARG A 60 -8.38 24.09 4.14
N ARG A 61 -7.40 23.30 3.68
CA ARG A 61 -7.68 22.16 2.81
C ARG A 61 -8.72 21.31 3.55
N PRO A 62 -9.88 21.02 2.95
CA PRO A 62 -10.83 20.09 3.55
C PRO A 62 -10.07 18.79 3.78
N ASN A 63 -10.17 18.28 5.00
CA ASN A 63 -9.55 17.02 5.37
C ASN A 63 -10.24 15.94 4.53
N ALA A 64 -9.63 15.58 3.41
CA ALA A 64 -10.21 14.61 2.49
C ALA A 64 -10.33 13.28 3.24
N ALA A 65 -11.49 12.64 3.12
CA ALA A 65 -11.66 11.29 3.64
C ALA A 65 -10.54 10.40 3.09
N PRO A 66 -9.97 9.50 3.91
CA PRO A 66 -8.94 8.60 3.42
C PRO A 66 -9.45 7.85 2.20
N PRO A 67 -8.60 7.66 1.16
CA PRO A 67 -9.02 7.02 -0.07
C PRO A 67 -9.57 5.62 0.23
N LYS A 68 -10.68 5.27 -0.44
CA LYS A 68 -11.30 3.97 -0.28
C LYS A 68 -10.36 2.86 -0.74
N VAL A 69 -10.07 1.93 0.15
CA VAL A 69 -9.21 0.77 -0.16
C VAL A 69 -10.03 -0.30 -0.90
N ASP A 70 -9.53 -0.76 -2.04
CA ASP A 70 -10.11 -1.88 -2.78
C ASP A 70 -9.44 -3.19 -2.36
N TYR A 71 -10.21 -4.08 -1.73
CA TYR A 71 -9.70 -5.36 -1.25
C TYR A 71 -9.11 -6.24 -2.37
N ARG A 72 -9.77 -6.32 -3.53
CA ARG A 72 -9.34 -7.23 -4.61
C ARG A 72 -8.06 -6.74 -5.28
N LYS A 73 -7.93 -5.42 -5.44
CA LYS A 73 -6.78 -4.80 -6.11
C LYS A 73 -5.59 -4.57 -5.20
N GLN A 74 -5.82 -4.21 -3.94
CA GLN A 74 -4.76 -3.75 -3.03
C GLN A 74 -4.41 -4.80 -1.96
N ILE A 75 -5.41 -5.45 -1.35
CA ILE A 75 -5.18 -6.29 -0.15
C ILE A 75 -4.96 -7.76 -0.52
N LYS A 76 -5.83 -8.34 -1.35
CA LYS A 76 -5.76 -9.76 -1.74
C LYS A 76 -4.39 -10.15 -2.34
N PRO A 77 -3.74 -9.36 -3.21
CA PRO A 77 -2.43 -9.70 -3.73
C PRO A 77 -1.32 -9.70 -2.67
N LEU A 78 -1.44 -8.88 -1.62
CA LEU A 78 -0.48 -8.86 -0.52
C LEU A 78 -0.58 -10.12 0.34
N LEU A 79 -1.81 -10.51 0.71
CA LEU A 79 -2.08 -11.75 1.45
C LEU A 79 -1.61 -12.98 0.66
N ALA A 80 -1.85 -12.99 -0.66
CA ALA A 80 -1.41 -14.07 -1.53
C ALA A 80 0.12 -14.23 -1.56
N ARG A 81 0.86 -13.12 -1.60
CA ARG A 81 2.32 -13.13 -1.68
C ARG A 81 3.02 -13.43 -0.35
N HIS A 82 2.45 -12.95 0.76
CA HIS A 82 3.17 -12.92 2.04
C HIS A 82 2.56 -13.80 3.14
N CYS A 83 1.28 -14.16 3.04
CA CYS A 83 0.57 -14.85 4.12
C CYS A 83 0.19 -16.29 3.73
N ASN A 84 -0.26 -16.50 2.50
CA ASN A 84 -0.83 -17.79 2.08
C ASN A 84 0.17 -18.97 2.06
N GLY A 85 1.48 -18.70 2.09
CA GLY A 85 2.50 -19.75 2.20
C GLY A 85 2.40 -20.55 3.50
N CYS A 86 2.05 -19.90 4.60
CA CYS A 86 1.90 -20.51 5.93
C CYS A 86 0.46 -20.50 6.46
N HIS A 87 -0.40 -19.63 5.93
CA HIS A 87 -1.80 -19.44 6.33
C HIS A 87 -2.76 -19.53 5.13
N GLY A 88 -2.59 -20.53 4.29
CA GLY A 88 -3.40 -20.77 3.09
C GLY A 88 -3.94 -22.19 3.03
N ALA A 89 -4.65 -22.55 1.96
CA ALA A 89 -5.24 -23.89 1.84
C ALA A 89 -4.24 -25.06 1.95
N LYS A 90 -2.98 -24.86 1.56
CA LYS A 90 -1.94 -25.90 1.60
C LYS A 90 -1.32 -26.08 2.99
N LYS A 91 -1.29 -25.03 3.81
CA LYS A 91 -0.67 -25.00 5.14
C LYS A 91 -1.43 -24.00 5.99
N VAL A 92 -2.01 -24.48 7.09
CA VAL A 92 -2.90 -23.70 7.96
C VAL A 92 -2.27 -23.58 9.34
N MET A 93 -1.28 -22.71 9.47
CA MET A 93 -0.67 -22.43 10.77
C MET A 93 -1.67 -21.72 11.70
N SER A 94 -1.67 -22.12 12.98
CA SER A 94 -2.56 -21.63 14.04
C SER A 94 -4.06 -21.62 13.68
N GLY A 95 -4.49 -22.55 12.82
CA GLY A 95 -5.88 -22.63 12.36
C GLY A 95 -6.34 -21.45 11.50
N PHE A 96 -5.44 -20.52 11.13
CA PHE A 96 -5.78 -19.27 10.46
C PHE A 96 -5.64 -19.37 8.94
N ARG A 97 -6.65 -18.88 8.20
CA ARG A 97 -6.66 -18.83 6.73
C ARG A 97 -6.81 -17.42 6.19
N ALA A 98 -5.77 -16.92 5.53
CA ALA A 98 -5.70 -15.58 4.93
C ALA A 98 -6.22 -15.52 3.48
N ASP A 99 -6.36 -16.66 2.82
CA ASP A 99 -6.72 -16.76 1.40
C ASP A 99 -8.23 -16.63 1.13
N ALA A 100 -9.06 -16.82 2.15
CA ALA A 100 -10.51 -16.66 2.08
C ALA A 100 -10.99 -15.63 3.10
N GLY A 101 -11.59 -14.54 2.64
CA GLY A 101 -11.99 -13.41 3.50
C GLY A 101 -12.86 -13.80 4.70
N ARG A 102 -13.87 -14.68 4.50
CA ARG A 102 -14.73 -15.14 5.60
C ARG A 102 -13.96 -15.95 6.66
N LEU A 103 -12.97 -16.74 6.24
CA LEU A 103 -12.15 -17.52 7.17
C LEU A 103 -11.13 -16.61 7.89
N ALA A 104 -10.57 -15.62 7.19
CA ALA A 104 -9.70 -14.61 7.79
C ALA A 104 -10.44 -13.79 8.86
N THR A 105 -11.71 -13.45 8.63
CA THR A 105 -12.55 -12.79 9.64
C THR A 105 -12.84 -13.70 10.83
N ARG A 106 -13.21 -14.96 10.59
CA ARG A 106 -13.45 -15.94 11.66
C ARG A 106 -12.22 -16.12 12.55
N GLY A 107 -11.03 -16.11 11.97
CA GLY A 107 -9.79 -16.32 12.69
C GLY A 107 -9.41 -17.79 12.82
N GLY A 108 -8.59 -18.10 13.82
CA GLY A 108 -8.02 -19.43 14.05
C GLY A 108 -8.04 -19.80 15.53
N ASP A 109 -7.05 -20.59 15.96
CA ASP A 109 -7.02 -21.19 17.29
C ASP A 109 -6.92 -20.15 18.43
N ARG A 110 -6.41 -18.95 18.11
CA ARG A 110 -6.23 -17.85 19.06
C ARG A 110 -7.43 -16.90 19.14
N GLY A 111 -8.48 -17.15 18.35
CA GLY A 111 -9.69 -16.32 18.32
C GLY A 111 -9.89 -15.57 16.99
N ALA A 112 -10.69 -14.50 17.06
CA ALA A 112 -11.13 -13.75 15.89
C ALA A 112 -9.97 -13.07 15.15
N GLY A 113 -9.83 -13.34 13.85
CA GLY A 113 -8.69 -12.84 13.07
C GLY A 113 -8.83 -11.37 12.69
N ILE A 114 -10.01 -10.98 12.19
CA ILE A 114 -10.32 -9.61 11.76
C ILE A 114 -11.66 -9.19 12.34
N VAL A 115 -11.67 -8.08 13.09
CA VAL A 115 -12.88 -7.44 13.61
C VAL A 115 -13.19 -6.21 12.74
N PRO A 116 -14.26 -6.22 11.93
CA PRO A 116 -14.58 -5.10 11.05
C PRO A 116 -14.73 -3.79 11.82
N GLY A 117 -14.07 -2.74 11.35
CA GLY A 117 -14.11 -1.40 11.95
C GLY A 117 -13.31 -1.23 13.25
N GLN A 118 -12.68 -2.29 13.77
CA GLN A 118 -11.90 -2.24 15.02
C GLN A 118 -10.55 -2.95 14.81
N PRO A 119 -9.58 -2.31 14.14
CA PRO A 119 -8.29 -2.92 13.84
C PRO A 119 -7.52 -3.32 15.11
N GLU A 120 -7.62 -2.54 16.19
CA GLU A 120 -6.92 -2.79 17.45
C GLU A 120 -7.40 -4.07 18.15
N LYS A 121 -8.65 -4.50 17.88
CA LYS A 121 -9.21 -5.76 18.39
C LYS A 121 -9.00 -6.94 17.44
N SER A 122 -8.40 -6.71 16.28
CA SER A 122 -8.13 -7.74 15.29
C SER A 122 -6.80 -8.40 15.58
N LEU A 123 -6.79 -9.70 15.85
CA LEU A 123 -5.54 -10.45 16.07
C LEU A 123 -4.57 -10.27 14.90
N LEU A 124 -5.07 -10.27 13.67
CA LEU A 124 -4.23 -10.05 12.48
C LEU A 124 -3.47 -8.73 12.54
N PHE A 125 -4.06 -7.68 13.10
CA PHE A 125 -3.37 -6.41 13.25
C PHE A 125 -2.29 -6.50 14.34
N GLN A 126 -2.64 -7.08 15.49
CA GLN A 126 -1.74 -7.24 16.64
C GLN A 126 -0.47 -8.03 16.29
N VAL A 127 -0.59 -9.16 15.57
CA VAL A 127 0.60 -9.93 15.12
C VAL A 127 1.43 -9.20 14.06
N LEU A 128 0.86 -8.26 13.31
CA LEU A 128 1.63 -7.46 12.34
C LEU A 128 2.35 -6.30 13.01
N THR A 129 1.74 -5.68 14.01
CA THR A 129 2.35 -4.59 14.78
C THR A 129 3.31 -5.10 15.86
N GLY A 130 3.14 -6.35 16.32
CA GLY A 130 3.89 -6.92 17.43
C GLY A 130 3.43 -6.38 18.78
N THR A 131 2.12 -6.16 18.94
CA THR A 131 1.52 -5.75 20.21
C THR A 131 0.98 -6.97 20.96
N ASP A 132 0.92 -6.88 22.30
CA ASP A 132 0.21 -7.81 23.19
C ASP A 132 0.67 -9.27 23.15
N ASP A 133 1.90 -9.55 23.62
CA ASP A 133 2.43 -10.90 23.88
C ASP A 133 2.42 -11.89 22.69
N VAL A 134 2.12 -11.41 21.48
CA VAL A 134 2.18 -12.20 20.26
C VAL A 134 3.39 -11.80 19.45
N GLU A 135 4.28 -12.77 19.22
CA GLU A 135 5.46 -12.58 18.39
C GLU A 135 5.05 -12.09 16.99
N ARG A 136 5.80 -11.12 16.47
CA ARG A 136 5.47 -10.47 15.21
C ARG A 136 5.68 -11.42 14.04
N MET A 137 4.72 -11.43 13.12
CA MET A 137 4.81 -12.14 11.85
C MET A 137 5.27 -11.21 10.71
N PRO A 138 6.04 -11.69 9.72
CA PRO A 138 6.63 -13.04 9.60
C PRO A 138 7.96 -13.20 10.36
N TYR A 139 8.26 -14.42 10.82
CA TYR A 139 9.48 -14.73 11.59
C TYR A 139 10.79 -14.65 10.79
N GLU A 140 10.79 -15.06 9.53
CA GLU A 140 12.01 -15.18 8.71
C GLU A 140 12.60 -13.85 8.20
N LYS A 141 12.00 -12.68 8.47
CA LYS A 141 12.51 -11.39 7.95
C LYS A 141 13.25 -10.61 9.05
N PRO A 142 14.58 -10.41 8.91
CA PRO A 142 15.33 -9.50 9.78
C PRO A 142 14.77 -8.07 9.69
N ARG A 143 14.89 -7.31 10.78
CA ARG A 143 14.45 -5.92 10.87
C ARG A 143 15.33 -4.97 10.06
#